data_AF-A0A962TPL5-F1
#
_entry.id   AF-A0A962TPL5-F1
#
_cell.length_a   1.000
_cell.length_b   1.000
_cell.length_c   1.000
_cell.angle_alpha   90.00
_cell.angle_beta   90.00
_cell.angle_gamma   90.00
#
_symmetry.space_group_name_H-M   'P 1'
#
loop_
_entity.id
_entity.type
_entity.pdbx_description
1 polymer ?
#
loop_
_entity_poly.entity_id
_entity_poly.type
_entity_poly.pdbx_seq_one_letter_code
_entity_poly.pdbx_strand_id
1 'polypeptide(L)'
;MPLSEEGMRKRIAEFLPRALSTALNSYMKFTKQAKQDNDPVKFKKHHDACKVAIAHIELLIKLAKLVDMPVSVLKGAASNEQMRGLIEYAESEVKRMEAESQI
;
A
#
# COMPACT_ATOMS: atom_id res chain seq x y z
N MET A 1 -16.14 24.14 13.66
CA MET A 1 -17.30 23.51 13.01
C MET A 1 -16.89 22.13 12.54
N PRO A 2 -17.68 21.07 12.79
CA PRO A 2 -17.36 19.75 12.26
C PRO A 2 -17.42 19.82 10.72
N LEU A 3 -16.47 19.15 10.06
CA LEU A 3 -16.52 18.97 8.61
C LEU A 3 -17.77 18.15 8.29
N SER A 4 -18.59 18.63 7.34
CA SER A 4 -19.66 17.82 6.76
C SER A 4 -19.07 16.54 6.17
N GLU A 5 -19.87 15.49 6.07
CA GLU A 5 -19.44 14.20 5.50
C GLU A 5 -18.79 14.38 4.11
N GLU A 6 -19.34 15.28 3.28
CA GLU A 6 -18.79 15.64 1.98
C GLU A 6 -17.43 16.35 2.08
N GLY A 7 -17.27 17.26 3.04
CA GLY A 7 -15.99 17.93 3.30
C GLY A 7 -14.91 16.97 3.78
N MET A 8 -15.29 15.95 4.56
CA MET A 8 -14.39 14.87 4.97
C MET A 8 -13.97 14.00 3.79
N ARG A 9 -14.92 13.59 2.93
CA ARG A 9 -14.65 12.81 1.71
C ARG A 9 -13.70 13.54 0.75
N LYS A 10 -13.88 14.84 0.54
CA LYS A 10 -12.97 15.67 -0.30
C LYS A 10 -11.55 15.70 0.25
N ARG A 11 -11.37 15.91 1.56
CA ARG A 11 -10.03 15.90 2.18
C ARG A 11 -9.35 14.54 2.08
N ILE A 12 -10.11 13.46 2.28
CA ILE A 12 -9.58 12.10 2.10
C ILE A 12 -9.15 11.90 0.65
N ALA A 13 -9.96 12.32 -0.32
CA ALA A 13 -9.62 12.25 -1.74
C ALA A 13 -8.34 13.04 -2.09
N GLU A 14 -8.16 14.25 -1.55
CA GLU A 14 -6.95 15.05 -1.77
C GLU A 14 -5.69 14.43 -1.13
N PHE A 15 -5.84 13.78 0.02
CA PHE A 15 -4.75 13.20 0.78
C PHE A 15 -4.24 11.87 0.20
N LEU A 16 -5.16 11.03 -0.27
CA LEU A 16 -4.91 9.63 -0.64
C LEU A 16 -3.81 9.42 -1.71
N PRO A 17 -3.77 10.18 -2.82
CA PRO A 17 -2.76 9.96 -3.87
C PRO A 17 -1.33 10.10 -3.35
N ARG A 18 -1.08 11.13 -2.52
CA ARG A 18 0.24 11.39 -1.93
C ARG A 18 0.61 10.34 -0.89
N ALA A 19 -0.36 9.92 -0.07
CA ALA A 19 -0.16 8.90 0.95
C ALA A 19 0.18 7.54 0.34
N LEU A 20 -0.58 7.11 -0.68
CA LEU A 20 -0.35 5.86 -1.40
C LEU A 20 1.02 5.84 -2.10
N SER A 21 1.37 6.90 -2.82
CA SER A 21 2.67 7.01 -3.48
C SER A 21 3.82 6.94 -2.46
N THR A 22 3.68 7.59 -1.31
CA THR A 22 4.68 7.58 -0.24
C THR A 22 4.82 6.20 0.40
N ALA A 23 3.70 5.53 0.70
CA ALA A 23 3.68 4.21 1.29
C ALA A 23 4.32 3.16 0.35
N LEU A 24 3.94 3.17 -0.94
CA LEU A 24 4.49 2.26 -1.95
C LEU A 24 6.00 2.47 -2.14
N ASN A 25 6.45 3.72 -2.30
CA ASN A 25 7.86 4.03 -2.44
C ASN A 25 8.68 3.62 -1.22
N SER A 26 8.13 3.79 -0.01
CA SER A 26 8.80 3.40 1.23
C SER A 26 8.91 1.88 1.33
N TYR A 27 7.84 1.15 1.02
CA TYR A 27 7.85 -0.31 0.98
C TYR A 27 8.85 -0.85 -0.04
N MET A 28 8.86 -0.31 -1.27
CA MET A 28 9.81 -0.72 -2.31
C MET A 28 11.27 -0.43 -1.93
N LYS A 29 11.53 0.71 -1.27
CA LYS A 29 12.88 1.02 -0.77
C LYS A 29 13.29 0.08 0.36
N PHE A 30 12.39 -0.18 1.29
CA PHE A 30 12.64 -1.04 2.45
C PHE A 30 12.91 -2.48 2.03
N THR A 31 12.05 -3.06 1.18
CA THR A 31 12.24 -4.42 0.64
C THR A 31 13.53 -4.58 -0.18
N LYS A 32 13.97 -3.55 -0.90
CA LYS A 32 15.26 -3.57 -1.63
C LYS A 32 16.47 -3.58 -0.69
N GLN A 33 16.35 -3.02 0.51
CA GLN A 33 17.42 -2.97 1.52
C GLN A 33 17.62 -4.31 2.25
N ALA A 34 16.66 -5.24 2.15
CA ALA A 34 16.67 -6.53 2.85
C ALA A 34 17.79 -7.50 2.40
N LYS A 35 18.51 -7.20 1.33
CA LYS A 35 19.22 -8.21 0.53
C LYS A 35 20.45 -8.88 1.17
N GLN A 36 20.82 -8.62 2.43
CA GLN A 36 22.13 -9.08 2.94
C GLN A 36 22.21 -9.41 4.45
N ASP A 37 21.12 -9.84 5.11
CA ASP A 37 21.23 -10.25 6.53
C ASP A 37 20.77 -11.69 6.74
N ASN A 38 21.73 -12.59 7.01
CA ASN A 38 21.49 -14.00 7.37
C ASN A 38 21.09 -14.17 8.85
N ASP A 39 20.93 -13.07 9.59
CA ASP A 39 20.47 -13.08 10.98
C ASP A 39 18.94 -13.28 11.04
N PRO A 40 18.45 -14.40 11.61
CA PRO A 40 17.02 -14.69 11.69
C PRO A 40 16.20 -13.65 12.45
N VAL A 41 16.79 -12.98 13.46
CA VAL A 41 16.11 -11.95 14.25
C VAL A 41 15.89 -10.69 13.41
N LYS A 42 16.89 -10.31 12.62
CA LYS A 42 16.78 -9.15 11.73
C LYS A 42 15.87 -9.45 10.55
N PHE A 43 15.92 -10.67 10.00
CA PHE A 43 14.97 -11.11 9.00
C PHE A 43 13.53 -11.02 9.51
N LYS A 44 13.24 -11.54 10.71
CA LYS A 44 11.90 -11.47 11.31
C LYS A 44 11.45 -10.01 11.49
N LYS A 45 12.29 -9.15 12.06
CA LYS A 45 11.96 -7.71 12.23
C LYS A 45 11.69 -7.01 10.90
N HIS A 46 12.48 -7.32 9.88
CA HIS A 46 12.29 -6.79 8.54
C HIS A 46 10.96 -7.28 7.94
N HIS A 47 10.69 -8.56 8.05
CA HIS A 47 9.46 -9.17 7.57
C HIS A 47 8.22 -8.61 8.29
N ASP A 48 8.25 -8.47 9.61
CA ASP A 48 7.17 -7.87 10.40
C ASP A 48 6.91 -6.41 9.97
N ALA A 49 7.95 -5.62 9.72
CA ALA A 49 7.81 -4.25 9.20
C ALA A 49 7.18 -4.21 7.79
N CYS A 50 7.50 -5.18 6.92
CA CYS A 50 6.84 -5.33 5.63
C CYS A 50 5.34 -5.64 5.76
N LYS A 51 4.95 -6.51 6.70
CA LYS A 51 3.52 -6.81 6.96
C LYS A 51 2.75 -5.55 7.35
N VAL A 52 3.33 -4.74 8.24
CA VAL A 52 2.72 -3.47 8.68
C VAL A 52 2.58 -2.49 7.51
N ALA A 53 3.61 -2.38 6.66
CA ALA A 53 3.55 -1.50 5.49
C ALA A 53 2.46 -1.93 4.49
N ILE A 54 2.30 -3.24 4.25
CA ILE A 54 1.24 -3.79 3.39
C ILE A 54 -0.14 -3.48 3.98
N ALA A 55 -0.35 -3.74 5.27
CA ALA A 55 -1.61 -3.44 5.94
C ALA A 55 -1.97 -1.94 5.85
N HIS A 56 -0.98 -1.06 5.90
CA HIS A 56 -1.19 0.38 5.73
C HIS A 56 -1.60 0.74 4.30
N ILE A 57 -0.98 0.12 3.29
CA ILE A 57 -1.36 0.30 1.88
C ILE A 57 -2.80 -0.19 1.62
N GLU A 58 -3.17 -1.35 2.18
CA GLU A 58 -4.53 -1.87 2.09
C GLU A 58 -5.58 -0.93 2.70
N LEU A 59 -5.27 -0.34 3.85
CA LEU A 59 -6.14 0.65 4.48
C LEU A 59 -6.36 1.86 3.56
N LEU A 60 -5.29 2.37 2.95
CA LEU A 60 -5.38 3.50 2.00
C LEU A 60 -6.23 3.12 0.77
N ILE A 61 -6.12 1.90 0.26
CA ILE A 61 -6.98 1.40 -0.83
C ILE A 61 -8.45 1.34 -0.39
N LYS A 62 -8.74 0.84 0.81
CA LYS A 62 -10.11 0.80 1.36
C LYS A 62 -10.68 2.21 1.50
N LEU A 63 -9.89 3.17 1.97
CA LEU A 63 -10.27 4.58 2.04
C LEU A 63 -10.54 5.19 0.66
N ALA A 64 -9.76 4.84 -0.36
CA ALA A 64 -9.99 5.29 -1.74
C ALA A 64 -11.32 4.77 -2.30
N LYS A 65 -11.66 3.50 -2.04
CA LYS A 65 -12.95 2.92 -2.41
C LYS A 65 -14.12 3.62 -1.69
N LEU A 66 -13.94 4.00 -0.43
CA LEU A 66 -14.98 4.68 0.34
C LEU A 66 -15.34 6.07 -0.21
N VAL A 67 -14.41 6.77 -0.84
CA VAL A 67 -14.65 8.11 -1.41
C VAL A 67 -15.05 8.09 -2.89
N ASP A 68 -15.43 6.92 -3.43
CA ASP A 68 -15.77 6.73 -4.85
C ASP A 68 -14.70 7.29 -5.81
N MET A 69 -13.44 7.33 -5.36
CA MET A 69 -12.35 7.73 -6.23
C MET A 69 -12.14 6.59 -7.24
N PRO A 70 -12.28 6.84 -8.56
CA PRO A 70 -12.00 5.82 -9.54
C PRO A 70 -10.57 5.35 -9.33
N VAL A 71 -10.33 4.04 -9.28
CA VAL A 71 -8.97 3.48 -9.31
C VAL A 71 -8.21 3.99 -10.55
N SER A 72 -8.94 4.41 -11.60
CA SER A 72 -8.42 5.11 -12.78
C SER A 72 -7.96 6.56 -12.59
N VAL A 73 -8.34 7.25 -11.52
CA VAL A 73 -7.77 8.55 -11.13
C VAL A 73 -6.48 8.35 -10.33
N LEU A 74 -6.36 7.24 -9.59
CA LEU A 74 -5.09 6.76 -9.02
C LEU A 74 -4.10 6.26 -10.10
N LYS A 75 -4.61 5.92 -11.29
CA LYS A 75 -3.82 5.61 -12.50
C LYS A 75 -3.16 6.84 -13.16
N GLY A 76 -3.37 8.05 -12.64
CA GLY A 76 -2.96 9.31 -13.28
C GLY A 76 -1.59 9.89 -12.90
N ALA A 77 -0.83 9.30 -11.96
CA ALA A 77 0.42 9.92 -11.47
C ALA A 77 1.70 9.07 -11.62
N ALA A 78 1.61 7.87 -12.18
CA ALA A 78 2.76 7.12 -12.68
C ALA A 78 2.26 6.29 -13.86
N SER A 79 3.05 6.20 -14.93
CA SER A 79 2.70 5.53 -16.19
C SER A 79 1.81 4.31 -15.95
N ASN A 80 0.62 4.30 -16.56
CA ASN A 80 -0.51 3.39 -16.34
C ASN A 80 -0.13 1.91 -16.18
N GLU A 81 0.97 1.50 -16.80
CA GLU A 81 1.51 0.15 -16.80
C GLU A 81 2.33 -0.19 -15.55
N GLN A 82 3.08 0.78 -15.01
CA GLN A 82 3.88 0.62 -13.79
C GLN A 82 3.00 0.49 -12.54
N MET A 83 1.91 1.26 -12.46
CA MET A 83 0.98 1.18 -11.32
C MET A 83 0.13 -0.09 -11.37
N ARG A 84 -0.28 -0.52 -12.58
CA ARG A 84 -0.99 -1.80 -12.75
C ARG A 84 -0.10 -2.98 -12.36
N GLY A 85 1.17 -2.97 -12.75
CA GLY A 85 2.14 -3.96 -12.30
C GLY A 85 2.35 -3.94 -10.78
N LEU A 86 2.34 -2.77 -10.15
CA LEU A 86 2.44 -2.64 -8.69
C LEU A 86 1.22 -3.19 -7.94
N ILE A 87 0.02 -3.00 -8.48
CA ILE A 87 -1.22 -3.53 -7.89
C ILE A 87 -1.31 -5.05 -8.08
N GLU A 88 -1.06 -5.56 -9.29
CA GLU A 88 -1.03 -7.01 -9.55
C GLU A 88 0.05 -7.70 -8.70
N TYR A 89 1.21 -7.06 -8.52
CA TYR A 89 2.26 -7.56 -7.63
C TYR A 89 1.80 -7.58 -6.16
N ALA A 90 1.22 -6.49 -5.65
CA ALA A 90 0.72 -6.41 -4.28
C ALA A 90 -0.36 -7.47 -3.99
N GLU A 91 -1.29 -7.68 -4.92
CA GLU A 91 -2.33 -8.71 -4.81
C GLU A 91 -1.74 -10.12 -4.78
N SER A 92 -0.68 -10.37 -5.56
CA SER A 92 0.02 -11.67 -5.56
C SER A 92 0.76 -11.94 -4.25
N GLU A 93 1.37 -10.92 -3.63
CA GLU A 93 2.06 -11.05 -2.36
C GLU A 93 1.09 -11.32 -1.21
N VAL A 94 -0.07 -10.65 -1.19
CA VAL A 94 -1.13 -10.89 -0.19
C VAL A 94 -1.62 -12.33 -0.28
N LYS A 95 -1.93 -12.82 -1.48
CA LYS A 95 -2.33 -14.22 -1.69
C LYS A 95 -1.27 -15.22 -1.23
N ARG A 96 0.01 -14.93 -1.46
CA ARG A 96 1.10 -15.83 -1.06
C ARG A 96 1.22 -15.91 0.46
N MET A 97 1.11 -14.77 1.15
CA MET A 97 1.11 -14.73 2.61
C MET A 97 -0.12 -15.40 3.24
N GLU A 98 -1.30 -15.27 2.64
CA GLU A 98 -2.52 -15.96 3.07
C GLU A 98 -2.37 -17.49 2.93
N ALA A 99 -1.79 -17.96 1.83
CA ALA A 99 -1.52 -19.38 1.61
C ALA A 99 -0.46 -19.94 2.59
N GLU A 100 0.57 -19.16 2.92
CA GLU A 100 1.59 -19.53 3.91
C GLU A 100 1.07 -19.52 5.37
N SER A 101 -0.03 -18.84 5.66
CA SER A 101 -0.64 -18.79 7.00
C SER A 101 -1.69 -19.90 7.25
N GLN A 102 -2.01 -20.72 6.25
CA GLN A 102 -2.94 -21.85 6.35
C GLN A 102 -2.27 -23.23 6.49
N ILE A 103 -0.95 -23.27 6.63
CA ILE A 103 -0.13 -24.48 6.88
C ILE A 103 0.46 -24.38 8.28
#